data_AF-A0A4V3EB46-F1
#
_entry.id   AF-A0A4V3EB46-F1
#
_cell.length_a   1.000
_cell.length_b   1.000
_cell.length_c   1.000
_cell.angle_alpha   90.00
_cell.angle_beta   90.00
_cell.angle_gamma   90.00
#
_symmetry.space_group_name_H-M   'P 1'
#
loop_
_entity.id
_entity.type
_entity.pdbx_description
1 polymer ?
#
loop_
_entity_poly.entity_id
_entity_poly.type
_entity_poly.pdbx_seq_one_letter_code
_entity_poly.pdbx_strand_id
1 'polypeptide(L)'
;MKGDTGGLLNTLGNLSAPYGITAVIAGLTTRRYWSGALAGVAATEATLGGFYWAYATLLGHEVSTGTLTIWCGLGLPLGAACGLVGRAGVGRPALWYAIPGLLLFEPLALRAQVITSHFGFGYADLTPDDVIAFAIEFVIGITVLLLVRARVFSTRRRRA
;
A
#
# COMPACT_ATOMS: atom_id res chain seq x y z
N MET A 1 -8.23 15.46 12.06
CA MET A 1 -6.90 14.83 12.28
C MET A 1 -6.83 13.52 11.50
N LYS A 2 -5.65 13.12 11.01
CA LYS A 2 -5.39 11.68 10.83
C LYS A 2 -5.40 11.12 12.25
N GLY A 3 -6.57 10.62 12.70
CA GLY A 3 -6.90 10.45 14.12
C GLY A 3 -8.16 11.18 14.63
N ASP A 4 -9.01 11.80 13.79
CA ASP A 4 -10.35 12.22 14.25
C ASP A 4 -11.32 11.04 14.22
N THR A 5 -11.45 10.44 15.40
CA THR A 5 -12.58 9.69 15.97
C THR A 5 -13.46 8.88 15.01
N GLY A 6 -12.94 7.72 14.61
CA GLY A 6 -13.72 6.50 14.39
C GLY A 6 -14.48 6.37 13.07
N GLY A 7 -14.59 5.12 12.62
CA GLY A 7 -15.42 4.72 11.48
C GLY A 7 -14.71 4.54 10.13
N LEU A 8 -15.52 4.17 9.13
CA LEU A 8 -15.09 3.65 7.82
C LEU A 8 -14.16 4.60 7.03
N LEU A 9 -14.30 5.92 7.23
CA LEU A 9 -13.51 6.94 6.52
C LEU A 9 -12.05 7.01 7.00
N ASN A 10 -11.81 6.77 8.30
CA ASN A 10 -10.45 6.69 8.84
C ASN A 10 -9.76 5.40 8.35
N THR A 11 -10.49 4.29 8.32
CA THR A 11 -10.04 3.03 7.71
C THR A 11 -9.69 3.21 6.23
N LEU A 12 -10.54 3.88 5.45
CA LEU A 12 -10.28 4.12 4.03
C LEU A 12 -9.10 5.08 3.79
N GLY A 13 -8.91 6.07 4.65
CA GLY A 13 -7.81 7.03 4.54
C GLY A 13 -6.44 6.52 5.00
N ASN A 14 -6.43 5.41 5.73
CA ASN A 14 -5.22 4.72 6.17
C ASN A 14 -4.90 3.49 5.32
N LEU A 15 -5.53 3.29 4.17
CA LEU A 15 -5.12 2.24 3.23
C LEU A 15 -3.98 2.75 2.34
N SER A 16 -2.73 2.43 2.67
CA SER A 16 -1.55 2.65 1.82
C SER A 16 -1.31 1.56 0.77
N ALA A 17 -1.82 0.35 1.03
CA ALA A 17 -1.71 -0.78 0.10
C ALA A 17 -2.24 -0.50 -1.32
N PRO A 18 -3.35 0.24 -1.54
CA PRO A 18 -3.82 0.60 -2.87
C PRO A 18 -2.80 1.40 -3.70
N TYR A 19 -1.99 2.27 -3.07
CA TYR A 19 -0.98 3.07 -3.77
C TYR A 19 0.17 2.21 -4.30
N GLY A 20 0.59 1.21 -3.52
CA GLY A 20 1.60 0.25 -3.94
C GLY A 20 1.10 -0.71 -5.02
N ILE A 21 -0.13 -1.21 -4.87
CA ILE A 21 -0.75 -2.15 -5.82
C ILE A 21 -0.94 -1.50 -7.20
N THR A 22 -1.44 -0.27 -7.25
CA THR A 22 -1.60 0.48 -8.52
C THR A 22 -0.26 0.69 -9.22
N ALA A 23 0.81 0.99 -8.48
CA ALA A 23 2.17 1.10 -9.05
C ALA A 23 2.71 -0.23 -9.58
N VAL A 24 2.49 -1.34 -8.87
CA VAL A 24 2.83 -2.69 -9.38
C VAL A 24 2.09 -2.99 -10.68
N ILE A 25 0.78 -2.70 -10.73
CA ILE A 25 -0.04 -2.91 -11.94
C ILE A 25 0.46 -2.05 -13.10
N ALA A 26 0.77 -0.77 -12.85
CA ALA A 26 1.33 0.10 -13.86
C ALA A 26 2.66 -0.45 -14.41
N GLY A 27 3.55 -0.94 -13.54
CA GLY A 27 4.81 -1.56 -13.92
C GLY A 27 4.65 -2.77 -14.87
N LEU A 28 3.59 -3.56 -14.71
CA LEU A 28 3.30 -4.73 -15.57
C LEU A 28 2.99 -4.36 -17.02
N THR A 29 2.55 -3.13 -17.28
CA THR A 29 2.21 -2.66 -18.63
C THR A 29 3.43 -2.22 -19.45
N THR A 30 4.62 -2.20 -18.83
CA THR A 30 5.82 -1.62 -19.42
C THR A 30 6.80 -2.65 -19.95
N ARG A 31 7.64 -2.26 -20.92
CA ARG A 31 8.66 -3.13 -21.52
C ARG A 31 10.07 -2.91 -21.00
N ARG A 32 10.38 -1.78 -20.36
CA ARG A 32 11.73 -1.44 -19.87
C ARG A 32 11.68 -1.15 -18.37
N TYR A 33 12.75 -1.47 -17.63
CA TYR A 33 12.82 -1.27 -16.17
C TYR A 33 12.61 0.18 -15.77
N TRP A 34 13.29 1.12 -16.43
CA TRP A 34 13.11 2.55 -16.15
C TRP A 34 11.68 3.01 -16.44
N SER A 35 11.04 2.50 -17.50
CA SER A 35 9.64 2.82 -17.81
C SER A 35 8.70 2.26 -16.75
N GLY A 36 8.98 1.07 -16.21
CA GLY A 36 8.24 0.49 -15.10
C GLY A 36 8.35 1.31 -13.83
N ALA A 37 9.56 1.77 -13.49
CA ALA A 37 9.78 2.66 -12.36
C ALA A 37 8.98 3.97 -12.50
N LEU A 38 9.08 4.63 -13.66
CA LEU A 38 8.34 5.88 -13.93
C LEU A 38 6.82 5.66 -13.93
N ALA A 39 6.34 4.57 -14.51
CA ALA A 39 4.92 4.22 -14.49
C ALA A 39 4.42 3.99 -13.07
N GLY A 40 5.23 3.34 -12.22
CA GLY A 40 4.94 3.15 -10.80
C GLY A 40 4.87 4.48 -10.04
N VAL A 41 5.85 5.37 -10.22
CA VAL A 41 5.84 6.73 -9.63
C VAL A 41 4.58 7.48 -10.06
N ALA A 42 4.30 7.53 -11.36
CA ALA A 42 3.14 8.25 -11.88
C ALA A 42 1.82 7.71 -11.32
N ALA A 43 1.68 6.38 -11.21
CA ALA A 43 0.49 5.75 -10.64
C ALA A 43 0.34 6.02 -9.14
N THR A 44 1.43 5.95 -8.37
CA THR A 44 1.41 6.27 -6.95
C THR A 44 1.03 7.73 -6.72
N GLU A 45 1.67 8.68 -7.41
CA GLU A 45 1.36 10.10 -7.27
C GLU A 45 -0.06 10.45 -7.75
N ALA A 46 -0.53 9.85 -8.84
CA ALA A 46 -1.90 10.05 -9.30
C ALA A 46 -2.93 9.53 -8.29
N THR A 47 -2.63 8.42 -7.62
CA THR A 47 -3.54 7.81 -6.64
C THR A 47 -3.50 8.57 -5.31
N LEU A 48 -2.32 9.00 -4.85
CA LEU A 48 -2.15 9.87 -3.68
C LEU A 48 -2.82 11.22 -3.91
N GLY A 49 -2.55 11.87 -5.05
CA GLY A 49 -3.15 13.14 -5.42
C GLY A 49 -4.66 13.05 -5.57
N GLY A 50 -5.15 12.01 -6.24
CA GLY A 50 -6.60 11.75 -6.37
C GLY A 50 -7.27 11.49 -5.02
N PHE A 51 -6.63 10.73 -4.14
CA PHE A 51 -7.10 10.51 -2.78
C PHE A 51 -7.20 11.81 -1.98
N TYR A 52 -6.12 12.60 -1.90
CA TYR A 52 -6.13 13.84 -1.14
C TYR A 52 -7.05 14.91 -1.75
N TRP A 53 -7.19 14.93 -3.08
CA TRP A 53 -8.17 15.78 -3.75
C TRP A 53 -9.60 15.39 -3.38
N ALA A 54 -9.94 14.10 -3.43
CA ALA A 54 -11.26 13.61 -3.00
C ALA A 54 -11.49 13.85 -1.50
N TYR A 55 -10.47 13.66 -0.68
CA TYR A 55 -10.50 13.92 0.76
C TYR A 55 -10.78 15.40 1.06
N ALA A 56 -10.18 16.32 0.31
CA ALA A 56 -10.43 17.75 0.46
C ALA A 56 -11.80 18.18 -0.09
N THR A 57 -12.17 17.71 -1.28
CA THR A 57 -13.34 18.22 -2.00
C THR A 57 -14.65 17.53 -1.63
N LEU A 58 -14.63 16.22 -1.39
CA LEU A 58 -15.83 15.43 -1.08
C LEU A 58 -16.09 15.34 0.42
N LEU A 59 -15.04 15.34 1.24
CA LEU A 59 -15.15 15.19 2.69
C LEU A 59 -14.91 16.52 3.45
N GLY A 60 -14.56 17.59 2.74
CA GLY A 60 -14.41 18.92 3.33
C GLY A 60 -13.23 19.07 4.28
N HIS A 61 -12.22 18.20 4.18
CA HIS A 61 -11.07 18.21 5.08
C HIS A 61 -9.88 18.98 4.52
N GLU A 62 -9.30 19.87 5.32
CA GLU A 62 -8.05 20.53 4.94
C GLU A 62 -6.87 19.55 4.98
N VAL A 63 -6.11 19.52 3.88
CA VAL A 63 -4.87 18.74 3.77
C VAL A 63 -3.70 19.70 3.91
N SER A 64 -2.87 19.51 4.94
CA SER A 64 -1.71 20.37 5.13
C SER A 64 -0.66 20.13 4.03
N THR A 65 0.00 21.20 3.60
CA THR A 65 1.11 21.13 2.63
C THR A 65 2.24 20.24 3.11
N GLY A 66 2.52 20.22 4.42
CA GLY A 66 3.52 19.33 5.02
C GLY A 66 3.18 17.86 4.86
N THR A 67 1.92 17.48 5.09
CA THR A 67 1.43 16.11 4.87
C THR A 67 1.58 15.71 3.41
N LEU A 68 1.08 16.53 2.47
CA LEU A 68 1.25 16.29 1.03
C LEU A 68 2.72 16.10 0.64
N THR A 69 3.60 16.99 1.13
CA THR A 69 5.04 16.94 0.81
C THR A 69 5.69 15.64 1.28
N ILE A 70 5.39 15.19 2.51
CA ILE A 70 5.94 13.95 3.06
C ILE A 70 5.41 12.74 2.27
N TRP A 71 4.10 12.67 2.02
CA TRP A 71 3.50 11.52 1.34
C TRP A 71 3.87 11.42 -0.12
N CYS A 72 3.89 12.53 -0.87
CA CYS A 72 4.43 12.55 -2.24
C CYS A 72 5.94 12.23 -2.22
N GLY A 73 6.70 12.80 -1.29
CA GLY A 73 8.14 12.51 -1.16
C GLY A 73 8.44 11.02 -0.91
N LEU A 74 7.66 10.34 -0.08
CA LEU A 74 7.74 8.89 0.16
C LEU A 74 7.10 8.07 -0.97
N GLY A 75 6.13 8.65 -1.68
CA GLY A 75 5.45 8.07 -2.84
C GLY A 75 6.39 7.83 -4.01
N LEU A 76 7.37 8.72 -4.23
CA LEU A 76 8.38 8.57 -5.28
C LEU A 76 9.20 7.26 -5.15
N PRO A 77 9.95 6.99 -4.07
CA PRO A 77 10.72 5.76 -3.95
C PRO A 77 9.83 4.51 -3.88
N LEU A 78 8.66 4.60 -3.23
CA LEU A 78 7.71 3.49 -3.13
C LEU A 78 7.15 3.12 -4.51
N GLY A 79 6.68 4.10 -5.27
CA GLY A 79 6.14 3.93 -6.61
C GLY A 79 7.19 3.40 -7.57
N ALA A 80 8.43 3.93 -7.52
CA ALA A 80 9.53 3.41 -8.31
C ALA A 80 9.83 1.94 -8.00
N ALA A 81 9.92 1.58 -6.72
CA ALA A 81 10.17 0.20 -6.30
C ALA A 81 9.03 -0.74 -6.72
N CYS A 82 7.77 -0.35 -6.49
CA CYS A 82 6.59 -1.13 -6.87
C CYS A 82 6.49 -1.30 -8.39
N GLY A 83 6.74 -0.24 -9.17
CA GLY A 83 6.76 -0.28 -10.62
C GLY A 83 7.88 -1.16 -11.17
N LEU A 84 9.07 -1.12 -10.56
CA LEU A 84 10.17 -2.04 -10.86
C LEU A 84 9.81 -3.49 -10.53
N VAL A 85 9.15 -3.76 -9.41
CA VAL A 85 8.66 -5.10 -9.04
C VAL A 85 7.61 -5.59 -10.06
N GLY A 86 6.66 -4.74 -10.44
CA GLY A 86 5.70 -5.03 -11.50
C GLY A 86 6.40 -5.40 -12.81
N ARG A 87 7.38 -4.59 -13.22
CA ARG A 87 8.16 -4.85 -14.44
C ARG A 87 9.05 -6.09 -14.32
N ALA A 88 9.71 -6.31 -13.19
CA ALA A 88 10.58 -7.46 -12.93
C ALA A 88 9.77 -8.76 -12.83
N GLY A 89 8.49 -8.67 -12.44
CA GLY A 89 7.52 -9.75 -12.33
C GLY A 89 7.12 -10.42 -13.66
N VAL A 90 7.97 -10.37 -14.69
CA VAL A 90 7.87 -11.24 -15.87
C VAL A 90 8.19 -12.67 -15.41
N GLY A 91 7.17 -13.30 -14.87
CA GLY A 91 7.27 -14.50 -14.06
C GLY A 91 6.21 -14.42 -12.97
N ARG A 92 4.94 -14.54 -13.40
CA ARG A 92 3.71 -14.49 -12.61
C ARG A 92 3.87 -14.72 -11.10
N PRO A 93 4.52 -15.81 -10.57
CA PRO A 93 4.72 -16.08 -9.14
C PRO A 93 5.11 -14.90 -8.25
N ALA A 94 6.00 -13.99 -8.67
CA ALA A 94 6.47 -12.91 -7.79
C ALA A 94 5.34 -11.93 -7.38
N LEU A 95 4.39 -11.67 -8.29
CA LEU A 95 3.25 -10.79 -8.05
C LEU A 95 2.28 -11.37 -7.01
N TRP A 96 2.21 -12.69 -6.93
CA TRP A 96 1.36 -13.37 -5.97
C TRP A 96 1.83 -13.17 -4.52
N TYR A 97 3.09 -12.80 -4.33
CA TYR A 97 3.67 -12.50 -3.02
C TYR A 97 3.79 -10.99 -2.79
N ALA A 98 4.04 -10.20 -3.84
CA ALA A 98 4.18 -8.75 -3.74
C ALA A 98 2.89 -8.05 -3.31
N ILE A 99 1.74 -8.43 -3.88
CA ILE A 99 0.43 -7.82 -3.55
C ILE A 99 0.04 -8.09 -2.08
N PRO A 100 0.02 -9.35 -1.60
CA PRO A 100 -0.24 -9.59 -0.17
C PRO A 100 0.88 -9.05 0.73
N GLY A 101 2.13 -9.00 0.27
CA GLY A 101 3.21 -8.32 0.99
C GLY A 101 2.94 -6.83 1.22
N LEU A 102 2.42 -6.13 0.21
CA LEU A 102 2.01 -4.73 0.32
C LEU A 102 0.83 -4.54 1.28
N LEU A 103 -0.13 -5.48 1.30
CA LEU A 103 -1.23 -5.50 2.28
C LEU A 103 -0.75 -5.76 3.72
N LEU A 104 0.39 -6.43 3.89
CA LEU A 104 1.00 -6.68 5.21
C LEU A 104 1.98 -5.58 5.61
N PHE A 105 2.47 -4.78 4.66
CA PHE A 105 3.51 -3.79 4.90
C PHE A 105 3.03 -2.67 5.83
N GLU A 106 1.80 -2.21 5.64
CA GLU A 106 1.20 -1.15 6.43
C GLU A 106 1.01 -1.49 7.92
N PRO A 107 0.36 -2.62 8.29
CA PRO A 107 0.26 -3.02 9.69
C PRO A 107 1.65 -3.25 10.34
N LEU A 108 2.63 -3.74 9.57
CA LEU A 108 4.00 -3.92 10.06
C LEU A 108 4.74 -2.60 10.22
N ALA A 109 4.59 -1.66 9.28
CA ALA A 109 5.19 -0.33 9.34
C ALA A 109 4.64 0.48 10.51
N LEU A 110 3.35 0.36 10.80
CA LEU A 110 2.73 0.99 11.96
C LEU A 110 3.11 0.32 13.27
N ARG A 111 3.21 -1.02 13.32
CA ARG A 111 3.75 -1.69 14.50
C ARG A 111 5.21 -1.30 14.75
N ALA A 112 6.02 -1.21 13.71
CA ALA A 112 7.38 -0.68 13.80
C ALA A 112 7.37 0.78 14.27
N GLN A 113 6.46 1.60 13.75
CA GLN A 113 6.29 2.99 14.14
C GLN A 113 5.86 3.17 15.60
N VAL A 114 4.97 2.32 16.12
CA VAL A 114 4.55 2.28 17.55
C VAL A 114 5.68 1.79 18.45
N ILE A 115 6.50 0.85 17.97
CA ILE A 115 7.71 0.43 18.68
C ILE A 115 8.73 1.57 18.70
N THR A 116 8.87 2.32 17.60
CA THR A 116 9.79 3.45 17.49
C THR A 116 9.22 4.79 17.97
N SER A 117 7.92 4.90 18.28
CA SER A 117 7.32 6.15 18.78
C SER A 117 7.73 6.45 20.22
N HIS A 118 8.45 5.52 20.87
CA HIS A 118 9.34 5.83 22.00
C HIS A 118 10.41 6.89 21.67
N PHE A 119 10.62 7.22 20.39
CA PHE A 119 11.54 8.25 19.88
C PHE A 119 10.85 9.48 19.25
N GLY A 120 9.54 9.69 19.46
CA GLY A 120 8.87 10.95 19.13
C GLY A 120 8.41 11.15 17.68
N PHE A 121 8.44 10.12 16.83
CA PHE A 121 7.88 10.14 15.47
C PHE A 121 6.79 9.07 15.31
N GLY A 122 5.53 9.46 15.37
CA GLY A 122 4.39 8.60 15.00
C GLY A 122 3.19 8.70 15.92
N TYR A 123 2.02 8.31 15.38
CA TYR A 123 0.72 8.25 16.05
C TYR A 123 0.87 7.91 17.54
N ALA A 124 0.70 8.91 18.40
CA ALA A 124 0.92 8.76 19.84
C ALA A 124 -0.10 7.78 20.46
N ASP A 125 -1.28 7.64 19.85
CA ASP A 125 -2.34 6.73 20.27
C ASP A 125 -2.99 6.08 19.04
N LEU A 126 -2.77 4.77 18.84
CA LEU A 126 -3.58 3.99 17.90
C LEU A 126 -4.97 3.79 18.51
N THR A 127 -6.03 4.16 17.80
CA THR A 127 -7.39 3.90 18.28
C THR A 127 -7.78 2.42 18.04
N PRO A 128 -8.76 1.86 18.78
CA PRO A 128 -9.25 0.51 18.50
C PRO A 128 -9.73 0.30 17.06
N ASP A 129 -10.31 1.33 16.44
CA ASP A 129 -10.77 1.30 15.06
C ASP A 129 -9.60 1.21 14.05
N ASP A 130 -8.48 1.88 14.34
CA ASP A 130 -7.25 1.74 13.57
C ASP A 130 -6.75 0.29 13.63
N VAL A 131 -6.74 -0.31 14.82
CA VAL A 131 -6.33 -1.71 15.01
C VAL A 131 -7.24 -2.67 14.24
N ILE A 132 -8.56 -2.42 14.19
CA ILE A 132 -9.51 -3.24 13.42
C ILE A 132 -9.27 -3.11 11.92
N ALA A 133 -9.08 -1.88 11.40
CA ALA A 133 -8.73 -1.64 10.00
C ALA A 133 -7.48 -2.44 9.58
N PHE A 134 -6.44 -2.37 10.40
CA PHE A 134 -5.19 -3.09 10.16
C PHE A 134 -5.34 -4.60 10.30
N ALA A 135 -6.16 -5.07 11.25
CA ALA A 135 -6.46 -6.50 11.37
C ALA A 135 -7.18 -7.02 10.13
N ILE A 136 -8.10 -6.24 9.55
CA ILE A 136 -8.79 -6.59 8.30
C ILE A 136 -7.80 -6.66 7.14
N GLU A 137 -6.94 -5.65 6.95
CA GLU A 137 -5.89 -5.67 5.92
C GLU A 137 -4.93 -6.85 6.09
N PHE A 138 -4.53 -7.14 7.33
CA PHE A 138 -3.66 -8.25 7.66
C PHE A 138 -4.31 -9.60 7.35
N VAL A 139 -5.58 -9.79 7.73
CA VAL A 139 -6.36 -10.99 7.43
C VAL A 139 -6.52 -11.14 5.92
N ILE A 140 -6.90 -10.09 5.20
CA ILE A 140 -7.02 -10.11 3.74
C ILE A 140 -5.67 -10.46 3.10
N GLY A 141 -4.57 -9.82 3.54
CA GLY A 141 -3.22 -10.10 3.07
C GLY A 141 -2.81 -11.56 3.26
N ILE A 142 -3.04 -12.12 4.46
CA ILE A 142 -2.79 -13.54 4.75
C ILE A 142 -3.69 -14.43 3.91
N THR A 143 -4.99 -14.16 3.83
CA THR A 143 -5.94 -14.98 3.06
C THR A 143 -5.54 -15.02 1.59
N VAL A 144 -5.22 -13.86 1.00
CA VAL A 144 -4.73 -13.78 -0.38
C VAL A 144 -3.43 -14.58 -0.52
N LEU A 145 -2.47 -14.42 0.38
CA LEU A 145 -1.20 -15.17 0.38
C LEU A 145 -1.40 -16.69 0.47
N LEU A 146 -2.34 -17.16 1.30
CA LEU A 146 -2.65 -18.57 1.45
C LEU A 146 -3.35 -19.13 0.20
N LEU A 147 -4.30 -18.40 -0.38
CA LEU A 147 -4.98 -18.77 -1.62
C LEU A 147 -4.01 -18.83 -2.81
N VAL A 148 -3.13 -17.84 -2.90
CA VAL A 148 -1.98 -17.80 -3.81
C VAL A 148 -1.16 -19.09 -3.68
N ARG A 149 -0.74 -19.41 -2.45
CA ARG A 149 0.13 -20.56 -2.19
C ARG A 149 -0.57 -21.86 -2.57
N ALA A 150 -1.83 -22.03 -2.16
CA ALA A 150 -2.64 -23.20 -2.50
C ALA A 150 -2.76 -23.40 -4.02
N ARG A 151 -2.97 -22.32 -4.78
CA ARG A 151 -3.07 -22.36 -6.25
C ARG A 151 -1.75 -22.69 -6.93
N VAL A 152 -0.63 -22.18 -6.44
CA VAL A 152 0.70 -22.52 -6.96
C VAL A 152 1.02 -24.00 -6.71
N PHE A 153 0.72 -24.52 -5.52
CA PHE A 153 0.94 -25.93 -5.19
C PHE A 153 0.05 -26.88 -6.01
N SER A 154 -1.22 -26.54 -6.24
CA SER A 154 -2.13 -27.37 -7.05
C SER A 154 -1.71 -27.42 -8.52
N THR A 155 -1.19 -26.32 -9.06
CA THR A 155 -0.71 -26.26 -10.45
C THR A 155 0.57 -27.07 -10.66
N ARG A 156 1.47 -27.14 -9.66
CA ARG A 156 2.68 -27.98 -9.71
C ARG A 156 2.35 -29.47 -9.65
N ARG A 157 1.39 -29.90 -8.81
CA ARG A 157 0.97 -31.30 -8.71
C ARG A 157 0.33 -31.87 -9.99
N ARG A 158 -0.28 -31.03 -10.83
CA ARG A 158 -0.88 -31.48 -12.11
C ARG A 158 0.13 -31.64 -13.25
N ARG A 159 1.38 -31.19 -13.06
CA ARG A 159 2.45 -31.25 -14.07
C ARG A 159 3.54 -32.28 -13.76
N ALA A 160 3.48 -32.89 -12.58
CA ALA A 160 4.33 -34.01 -12.16
C ALA A 160 3.52 -35.30 -12.31
#